data_AF-A0A8T2LD52-F1
#
_entry.id   AF-A0A8T2LD52-F1
#
_cell.length_a   1.000
_cell.length_b   1.000
_cell.length_c   1.000
_cell.angle_alpha   90.00
_cell.angle_beta   90.00
_cell.angle_gamma   90.00
#
_symmetry.space_group_name_H-M   'P 1'
#
loop_
_entity.id
_entity.type
_entity.pdbx_description
1 polymer ?
#
loop_
_entity_poly.entity_id
_entity_poly.type
_entity_poly.pdbx_seq_one_letter_code
_entity_poly.pdbx_strand_id
1 'polypeptide(L)'
;MRCVWMVCVLCLAPAVAAILCKPDVTDGYKVRLSIKTALGDDAYEWSKSELFLFRAVLAFAVQRKTNNVNYDVSNILVCDETERVSFWFVVTTPDNTSELLPKLVVENAIRENRHRINSAFLLTDQTLDFVGINPTLAAPIEYDTPPWLIVFGVVMGVVCAGIVALLVSTFLQKKRAKKPSADPVDDEDGSGSIVGNGILCERIGDKDGTYNQGFTDDDRFTKL
;
A
#
# COMPACT_ATOMS: atom_id res chain seq x y z
N MET A 1 -65.99 -14.82 -30.01
CA MET A 1 -64.73 -14.83 -30.81
C MET A 1 -63.94 -13.51 -30.69
N ARG A 2 -63.84 -12.88 -29.51
CA ARG A 2 -63.06 -11.64 -29.30
C ARG A 2 -61.98 -11.74 -28.21
N CYS A 3 -61.95 -12.82 -27.43
CA CYS A 3 -60.95 -13.01 -26.38
C CYS A 3 -59.65 -13.67 -26.84
N VAL A 4 -59.65 -14.34 -28.00
CA VAL A 4 -58.45 -15.08 -28.48
C VAL A 4 -57.40 -14.13 -29.06
N TRP A 5 -57.81 -12.98 -29.60
CA TRP A 5 -56.86 -12.04 -30.21
C TRP A 5 -56.09 -11.19 -29.19
N MET A 6 -56.64 -11.02 -27.98
CA MET A 6 -56.03 -10.20 -26.93
C MET A 6 -54.93 -10.94 -26.15
N VAL A 7 -54.90 -12.27 -26.19
CA VAL A 7 -53.89 -13.10 -25.49
C VAL A 7 -52.58 -13.19 -26.27
N CYS A 8 -52.60 -12.98 -27.58
CA CYS A 8 -51.40 -13.10 -28.43
C CYS A 8 -50.47 -11.86 -28.39
N VAL A 9 -50.91 -10.74 -27.81
CA VAL A 9 -50.13 -9.49 -27.78
C VAL A 9 -49.25 -9.38 -26.52
N LEU A 10 -49.56 -10.12 -25.45
CA LEU A 10 -48.79 -10.01 -24.19
C LEU A 10 -47.52 -10.86 -24.11
N CYS A 11 -47.25 -11.74 -25.08
CA CYS A 11 -46.08 -12.62 -25.05
C CYS A 11 -44.85 -12.06 -25.79
N LEU A 12 -44.91 -10.86 -26.39
CA LEU A 12 -43.82 -10.32 -27.20
C LEU A 12 -42.78 -9.49 -26.41
N ALA A 13 -43.06 -9.07 -25.18
CA ALA A 13 -42.16 -8.22 -24.41
C ALA A 13 -40.82 -8.89 -24.00
N PRO A 14 -40.75 -10.18 -23.58
CA PRO A 14 -39.47 -10.76 -23.17
C PRO A 14 -38.58 -11.17 -24.35
N ALA A 15 -39.11 -11.24 -25.57
CA ALA A 15 -38.37 -11.70 -26.73
C ALA A 15 -37.39 -10.66 -27.30
N VAL A 16 -37.66 -9.36 -27.11
CA VAL A 16 -36.84 -8.30 -27.70
C VAL A 16 -35.49 -8.17 -26.98
N ALA A 17 -35.48 -8.29 -25.64
CA ALA A 17 -34.25 -8.25 -24.85
C ALA A 17 -33.33 -9.45 -25.15
N ALA A 18 -33.89 -10.61 -25.48
CA ALA A 18 -33.14 -11.82 -25.80
C ALA A 18 -32.48 -11.81 -27.20
N ILE A 19 -32.87 -10.87 -28.08
CA ILE A 19 -32.33 -10.80 -29.46
C ILE A 19 -31.12 -9.85 -29.54
N LEU A 20 -31.12 -8.75 -28.79
CA LEU A 20 -30.03 -7.76 -28.84
C LEU A 20 -28.73 -8.25 -28.18
N CYS A 21 -28.81 -9.32 -27.39
CA CYS A 21 -27.75 -9.70 -26.48
C CYS A 21 -27.45 -11.19 -26.65
N LYS A 22 -26.87 -11.53 -27.80
CA LYS A 22 -26.26 -12.84 -28.06
C LYS A 22 -24.76 -12.79 -27.73
N PRO A 23 -24.13 -13.90 -27.31
CA PRO A 23 -22.72 -13.97 -26.92
C PRO A 23 -21.68 -13.69 -28.03
N ASP A 24 -22.08 -13.08 -29.15
CA ASP A 24 -21.22 -12.76 -30.29
C ASP A 24 -21.78 -11.57 -31.10
N VAL A 25 -22.62 -10.72 -30.49
CA VAL A 25 -23.07 -9.48 -31.13
C VAL A 25 -21.87 -8.53 -31.15
N THR A 26 -21.63 -7.92 -32.30
CA THR A 26 -20.50 -7.00 -32.52
C THR A 26 -20.35 -6.05 -31.35
N ASP A 27 -21.43 -5.44 -30.86
CA ASP A 27 -21.41 -4.32 -29.91
C ASP A 27 -21.55 -4.71 -28.43
N GLY A 28 -21.40 -6.01 -28.11
CA GLY A 28 -21.37 -6.50 -26.73
C GLY A 28 -19.98 -6.51 -26.11
N TYR A 29 -19.90 -6.27 -24.81
CA TYR A 29 -18.67 -6.35 -24.04
C TYR A 29 -18.77 -7.44 -22.98
N LYS A 30 -17.71 -8.25 -22.89
CA LYS A 30 -17.58 -9.26 -21.85
C LYS A 30 -16.89 -8.65 -20.63
N VAL A 31 -17.50 -8.84 -19.46
CA VAL A 31 -16.96 -8.43 -18.18
C VAL A 31 -16.56 -9.66 -17.38
N ARG A 32 -15.42 -9.58 -16.70
CA ARG A 32 -14.93 -10.61 -15.78
C ARG A 32 -14.64 -9.96 -14.44
N LEU A 33 -15.27 -10.48 -13.39
CA LEU A 33 -15.04 -10.03 -12.01
C LEU A 33 -14.33 -11.12 -11.22
N SER A 34 -13.23 -10.74 -10.55
CA SER A 34 -12.43 -11.59 -9.68
C SER A 34 -12.54 -11.10 -8.24
N ILE A 35 -13.77 -11.15 -7.68
CA ILE A 35 -14.10 -10.59 -6.36
C ILE A 35 -13.28 -11.27 -5.26
N LYS A 36 -13.25 -12.61 -5.25
CA LYS A 36 -12.47 -13.38 -4.27
C LYS A 36 -10.96 -13.12 -4.35
N THR A 37 -10.44 -12.85 -5.54
CA THR A 37 -9.02 -12.50 -5.73
C THR A 37 -8.71 -11.11 -5.19
N ALA A 38 -9.66 -10.18 -5.28
CA ALA A 38 -9.47 -8.80 -4.83
C ALA A 38 -9.67 -8.62 -3.31
N LEU A 39 -10.71 -9.24 -2.74
CA LEU A 39 -11.12 -9.02 -1.34
C LEU A 39 -10.80 -10.19 -0.39
N GLY A 40 -10.37 -11.35 -0.91
CA GLY A 40 -10.03 -12.50 -0.08
C GLY A 40 -11.22 -13.00 0.74
N ASP A 41 -11.09 -12.90 2.07
CA ASP A 41 -12.12 -13.34 3.03
C ASP A 41 -13.26 -12.33 3.19
N ASP A 42 -13.04 -11.06 2.84
CA ASP A 42 -14.06 -9.99 2.86
C ASP A 42 -14.86 -9.91 1.55
N ALA A 43 -14.80 -10.96 0.72
CA ALA A 43 -15.47 -11.00 -0.57
C ALA A 43 -17.00 -11.03 -0.42
N TYR A 44 -17.66 -10.02 -1.00
CA TYR A 44 -19.11 -9.97 -1.07
C TYR A 44 -19.67 -10.93 -2.13
N GLU A 45 -20.94 -11.32 -1.96
CA GLU A 45 -21.64 -12.18 -2.91
C GLU A 45 -22.18 -11.36 -4.08
N TRP A 46 -21.94 -11.84 -5.30
CA TRP A 46 -22.51 -11.23 -6.49
C TRP A 46 -24.01 -11.51 -6.57
N SER A 47 -24.80 -10.54 -6.13
CA SER A 47 -26.26 -10.63 -6.03
C SER A 47 -26.96 -9.72 -7.04
N LYS A 48 -28.30 -9.80 -7.09
CA LYS A 48 -29.12 -8.89 -7.92
C LYS A 48 -28.92 -7.40 -7.56
N SER A 49 -28.59 -7.11 -6.31
CA SER A 49 -28.30 -5.75 -5.85
C SER A 49 -26.98 -5.24 -6.43
N GLU A 50 -25.95 -6.08 -6.46
CA GLU A 50 -24.66 -5.76 -7.07
C GLU A 50 -24.79 -5.60 -8.58
N LEU A 51 -25.57 -6.46 -9.23
CA LEU A 51 -25.88 -6.33 -10.64
C LEU A 51 -26.64 -5.03 -10.95
N PHE A 52 -27.59 -4.63 -10.09
CA PHE A 52 -28.28 -3.35 -10.21
C PHE A 52 -27.32 -2.16 -10.06
N LEU A 53 -26.44 -2.21 -9.05
CA LEU A 53 -25.40 -1.20 -8.84
C LEU A 53 -24.48 -1.11 -10.07
N PHE A 54 -24.09 -2.24 -10.65
CA PHE A 54 -23.26 -2.28 -11.86
C PHE A 54 -23.92 -1.57 -13.03
N ARG A 55 -25.19 -1.88 -13.29
CA ARG A 55 -25.97 -1.22 -14.34
C ARG A 55 -26.10 0.29 -14.08
N ALA A 56 -26.33 0.70 -12.83
CA ALA A 56 -26.44 2.11 -12.46
C ALA A 56 -25.11 2.88 -12.63
N VAL A 57 -23.99 2.27 -12.21
CA VAL A 57 -22.64 2.84 -12.37
C VAL A 57 -22.28 2.96 -13.85
N LEU A 58 -22.67 2.00 -14.68
CA LEU A 58 -22.45 2.04 -16.12
C LEU A 58 -23.36 3.08 -16.82
N ALA A 59 -24.64 3.16 -16.44
CA ALA A 59 -25.55 4.22 -16.88
C ALA A 59 -24.95 5.60 -16.60
N PHE A 60 -24.45 5.80 -15.38
CA PHE A 60 -23.77 7.01 -14.96
C PHE A 60 -22.54 7.32 -15.85
N ALA A 61 -21.70 6.33 -16.14
CA ALA A 61 -20.51 6.53 -16.98
C ALA A 61 -20.88 6.97 -18.40
N VAL A 62 -21.88 6.32 -19.00
CA VAL A 62 -22.38 6.62 -20.35
C VAL A 62 -23.07 7.98 -20.39
N GLN A 63 -23.88 8.31 -19.39
CA GLN A 63 -24.52 9.62 -19.24
C GLN A 63 -23.49 10.74 -19.19
N ARG A 64 -22.41 10.56 -18.43
CA ARG A 64 -21.31 11.54 -18.36
C ARG A 64 -20.63 11.74 -19.72
N LYS A 65 -20.49 10.68 -20.52
CA LYS A 65 -19.89 10.77 -21.85
C LYS A 65 -20.82 11.41 -22.88
N THR A 66 -22.13 11.25 -22.72
CA THR A 66 -23.16 11.67 -23.68
C THR A 66 -23.78 13.01 -23.28
N ASN A 67 -23.00 13.96 -22.76
CA ASN A 67 -23.46 15.29 -22.37
C ASN A 67 -24.67 15.31 -21.41
N ASN A 68 -24.71 14.38 -20.44
CA ASN A 68 -25.77 14.24 -19.44
C ASN A 68 -27.15 13.82 -19.96
N VAL A 69 -27.23 13.22 -21.15
CA VAL A 69 -28.45 12.52 -21.59
C VAL A 69 -28.84 11.45 -20.55
N ASN A 70 -30.13 11.36 -20.23
CA ASN A 70 -30.59 10.49 -19.14
C ASN A 70 -30.58 9.02 -19.57
N TYR A 71 -29.65 8.23 -19.01
CA TYR A 71 -29.62 6.78 -19.16
C TYR A 71 -30.12 6.14 -17.87
N ASP A 72 -31.06 5.22 -18.00
CA ASP A 72 -31.58 4.44 -16.88
C ASP A 72 -30.95 3.03 -16.86
N VAL A 73 -31.10 2.34 -15.73
CA VAL A 73 -30.64 0.96 -15.51
C VAL A 73 -31.19 -0.01 -16.56
N SER A 74 -32.37 0.30 -17.10
CA SER A 74 -33.03 -0.48 -18.16
C SER A 74 -32.34 -0.38 -19.52
N ASN A 75 -31.52 0.66 -19.75
CA ASN A 75 -30.73 0.81 -20.98
C ASN A 75 -29.48 -0.07 -20.99
N ILE A 76 -29.15 -0.71 -19.87
CA ILE A 76 -28.02 -1.61 -19.75
C ILE A 76 -28.57 -3.04 -19.69
N LEU A 77 -28.45 -3.74 -20.80
CA LEU A 77 -28.87 -5.13 -20.91
C LEU A 77 -27.68 -6.01 -20.54
N VAL A 78 -27.90 -6.95 -19.62
CA VAL A 78 -26.89 -7.92 -19.16
C VAL A 78 -27.37 -9.33 -19.45
N CYS A 79 -26.47 -10.16 -19.97
CA CYS A 79 -26.79 -11.48 -20.53
C CYS A 79 -25.68 -12.49 -20.22
N ASP A 80 -26.03 -13.78 -20.31
CA ASP A 80 -25.12 -14.91 -20.09
C ASP A 80 -24.32 -14.80 -18.78
N GLU A 81 -25.03 -14.54 -17.68
CA GLU A 81 -24.43 -14.52 -16.35
C GLU A 81 -23.98 -15.93 -15.94
N THR A 82 -22.69 -16.07 -15.64
CA THR A 82 -22.07 -17.31 -15.20
C THR A 82 -21.81 -17.32 -13.70
N GLU A 83 -21.71 -18.50 -13.10
CA GLU A 83 -21.36 -18.69 -11.67
C GLU A 83 -20.03 -18.04 -11.26
N ARG A 84 -19.02 -18.01 -12.15
CA ARG A 84 -17.74 -17.32 -11.91
C ARG A 84 -17.82 -15.78 -12.07
N VAL A 85 -19.02 -15.21 -12.05
CA VAL A 85 -19.29 -13.78 -12.22
C VAL A 85 -18.64 -13.23 -13.49
N SER A 86 -19.12 -13.75 -14.62
CA SER A 86 -18.83 -13.20 -15.94
C SER A 86 -20.14 -13.08 -16.70
N PHE A 87 -20.28 -12.00 -17.44
CA PHE A 87 -21.48 -11.72 -18.22
C PHE A 87 -21.14 -10.79 -19.38
N TRP A 88 -22.04 -10.77 -20.35
CA TRP A 88 -22.02 -9.81 -21.44
C TRP A 88 -22.96 -8.66 -21.13
N PHE A 89 -22.58 -7.45 -21.54
CA PHE A 89 -23.50 -6.33 -21.52
C PHE A 89 -23.50 -5.58 -22.85
N VAL A 90 -24.64 -4.98 -23.15
CA VAL A 90 -24.85 -4.02 -24.23
C VAL A 90 -25.57 -2.79 -23.69
N VAL A 91 -25.32 -1.65 -24.33
CA VAL A 91 -25.94 -0.37 -23.97
C VAL A 91 -26.83 0.08 -25.10
N THR A 92 -28.09 0.41 -24.80
CA THR A 92 -29.06 0.93 -25.76
C THR A 92 -29.19 2.44 -25.62
N THR A 93 -29.70 3.11 -26.67
CA THR A 93 -30.05 4.53 -26.58
C THR A 93 -31.31 4.71 -25.73
N PRO A 94 -31.46 5.84 -25.01
CA PRO A 94 -32.62 6.08 -24.16
C PRO A 94 -33.89 6.34 -24.97
N ASP A 95 -33.75 6.89 -26.18
CA ASP A 95 -34.87 7.16 -27.08
C ASP A 95 -35.39 5.87 -27.76
N ASN A 96 -34.50 4.92 -28.06
CA ASN A 96 -34.83 3.68 -28.75
C ASN A 96 -34.11 2.47 -28.13
N THR A 97 -34.85 1.64 -27.41
CA THR A 97 -34.33 0.41 -26.78
C THR A 97 -33.88 -0.67 -27.77
N SER A 98 -34.25 -0.53 -29.05
CA SER A 98 -33.82 -1.41 -30.14
C SER A 98 -32.50 -0.97 -30.79
N GLU A 99 -32.03 0.25 -30.51
CA GLU A 99 -30.80 0.81 -31.07
C GLU A 99 -29.65 0.72 -30.07
N LEU A 100 -28.53 0.16 -30.51
CA LEU A 100 -27.34 0.02 -29.69
C LEU A 100 -26.50 1.29 -29.74
N LEU A 101 -25.95 1.67 -28.60
CA LEU A 101 -25.03 2.79 -28.51
C LEU A 101 -23.70 2.43 -29.20
N PRO A 102 -23.10 3.36 -29.98
CA PRO A 102 -21.86 3.06 -30.69
C PRO A 102 -20.73 2.65 -29.73
N LYS A 103 -19.98 1.62 -30.13
CA LYS A 103 -18.86 1.07 -29.33
C LYS A 103 -17.92 2.12 -28.79
N LEU A 104 -17.46 3.00 -29.68
CA LEU A 104 -16.47 4.03 -29.35
C LEU A 104 -16.95 4.94 -28.21
N VAL A 105 -18.26 5.19 -28.10
CA VAL A 105 -18.84 5.99 -27.01
C VAL A 105 -18.79 5.19 -25.71
N VAL A 106 -19.19 3.92 -25.75
CA VAL A 106 -19.18 3.02 -24.57
C VAL A 106 -17.74 2.80 -24.06
N GLU A 107 -16.80 2.47 -24.94
CA GLU A 107 -15.39 2.26 -24.59
C GLU A 107 -14.79 3.50 -23.95
N ASN A 108 -15.02 4.68 -24.53
CA ASN A 108 -14.53 5.93 -23.97
C ASN A 108 -15.21 6.28 -22.65
N ALA A 109 -16.52 6.03 -22.51
CA ALA A 109 -17.23 6.24 -21.26
C ALA A 109 -16.67 5.39 -20.11
N ILE A 110 -16.39 4.11 -20.39
CA ILE A 110 -15.79 3.18 -19.44
C ILE A 110 -14.35 3.59 -19.13
N ARG A 111 -13.56 3.92 -20.15
CA ARG A 111 -12.16 4.34 -20.01
C ARG A 111 -12.04 5.58 -19.11
N GLU A 112 -12.84 6.62 -19.37
CA GLU A 112 -12.81 7.87 -18.59
C GLU A 112 -13.31 7.71 -17.15
N ASN A 113 -14.21 6.74 -16.90
CA ASN A 113 -14.77 6.52 -15.56
C ASN A 113 -14.23 5.25 -14.89
N ARG A 114 -13.19 4.61 -15.45
CA ARG A 114 -12.68 3.30 -15.00
C ARG A 114 -12.34 3.28 -13.52
N HIS A 115 -11.61 4.31 -13.05
CA HIS A 115 -11.27 4.48 -11.64
C HIS A 115 -12.51 4.50 -10.73
N ARG A 116 -13.56 5.22 -11.15
CA ARG A 116 -14.80 5.33 -10.37
C ARG A 116 -15.59 4.03 -10.38
N ILE A 117 -15.67 3.36 -11.53
CA ILE A 117 -16.32 2.05 -11.66
C ILE A 117 -15.65 1.05 -10.72
N ASN A 118 -14.32 0.94 -10.80
CA ASN A 118 -13.53 0.07 -9.96
C ASN A 118 -13.72 0.38 -8.46
N SER A 119 -13.69 1.66 -8.09
CA SER A 119 -13.88 2.10 -6.70
C SER A 119 -15.26 1.76 -6.14
N ALA A 120 -16.31 1.75 -6.98
CA ALA A 120 -17.67 1.43 -6.54
C ALA A 120 -17.82 -0.03 -6.10
N PHE A 121 -16.97 -0.92 -6.62
CA PHE A 121 -16.96 -2.36 -6.31
C PHE A 121 -15.77 -2.77 -5.44
N LEU A 122 -14.91 -1.82 -5.02
CA LEU A 122 -13.65 -2.11 -4.32
C LEU A 122 -12.73 -3.04 -5.14
N LEU A 123 -12.82 -2.98 -6.46
CA LEU A 123 -12.02 -3.76 -7.40
C LEU A 123 -10.95 -2.89 -8.04
N THR A 124 -9.99 -3.52 -8.71
CA THR A 124 -8.91 -2.85 -9.44
C THR A 124 -8.99 -3.20 -10.93
N ASP A 125 -8.20 -2.54 -11.77
CA ASP A 125 -8.17 -2.80 -13.22
C ASP A 125 -7.81 -4.24 -13.58
N GLN A 126 -7.17 -4.98 -12.66
CA GLN A 126 -6.81 -6.38 -12.84
C GLN A 126 -7.95 -7.33 -12.45
N THR A 127 -8.77 -6.94 -11.47
CA THR A 127 -9.82 -7.81 -10.91
C THR A 127 -11.20 -7.52 -11.51
N LEU A 128 -11.41 -6.32 -12.06
CA LEU A 128 -12.55 -5.98 -12.91
C LEU A 128 -12.04 -5.70 -14.32
N ASP A 129 -12.17 -6.72 -15.18
CA ASP A 129 -11.68 -6.71 -16.54
C ASP A 129 -12.82 -6.55 -17.55
N PHE A 130 -12.67 -5.55 -18.44
CA PHE A 130 -13.54 -5.33 -19.59
C PHE A 130 -12.78 -5.83 -20.82
N VAL A 131 -13.17 -7.00 -21.33
CA VAL A 131 -12.46 -7.64 -22.44
C VAL A 131 -12.50 -6.72 -23.68
N GLY A 132 -11.32 -6.37 -24.19
CA GLY A 132 -11.18 -5.49 -25.36
C GLY A 132 -11.02 -3.99 -25.02
N ILE A 133 -11.19 -3.60 -23.76
CA ILE A 133 -10.97 -2.21 -23.31
C ILE A 133 -9.70 -2.16 -22.47
N ASN A 134 -8.61 -1.68 -23.07
CA ASN A 134 -7.34 -1.51 -22.37
C ASN A 134 -7.54 -0.68 -21.08
N PRO A 135 -6.93 -1.10 -19.96
CA PRO A 135 -6.99 -0.33 -18.73
C PRO A 135 -6.39 1.05 -18.98
N THR A 136 -7.00 2.07 -18.39
CA THR A 136 -6.36 3.38 -18.32
C THR A 136 -5.14 3.21 -17.44
N LEU A 137 -3.95 3.24 -18.05
CA LEU A 137 -2.71 3.37 -17.31
C LEU A 137 -2.90 4.57 -16.39
N ALA A 138 -3.00 4.32 -15.08
CA ALA A 138 -3.03 5.39 -14.11
C ALA A 138 -1.85 6.32 -14.42
N ALA A 139 -2.12 7.62 -14.54
CA ALA A 139 -1.04 8.58 -14.74
C ALA A 139 -0.01 8.32 -13.62
N PRO A 140 1.28 8.13 -13.95
CA PRO A 140 2.31 7.95 -12.94
C PRO A 140 2.18 9.01 -11.87
N ILE A 141 2.31 8.62 -10.60
CA ILE A 141 2.23 9.58 -9.51
C ILE A 141 3.41 10.53 -9.63
N GLU A 142 3.13 11.75 -10.08
CA GLU A 142 4.10 12.83 -10.12
C GLU A 142 4.23 13.38 -8.71
N TYR A 143 5.39 13.17 -8.09
CA TYR A 143 5.70 13.81 -6.81
C TYR A 143 6.18 15.25 -7.10
N ASP A 144 5.54 16.25 -6.49
CA ASP A 144 5.95 17.66 -6.60
C ASP A 144 7.40 17.91 -6.18
N THR A 145 7.97 17.00 -5.38
CA THR A 145 9.39 17.00 -5.03
C THR A 145 10.00 15.61 -5.23
N PRO A 146 11.21 15.51 -5.79
CA PRO A 146 11.90 14.24 -5.94
C PRO A 146 12.15 13.56 -4.57
N PRO A 147 11.83 12.25 -4.40
CA PRO A 147 11.99 11.55 -3.12
C PRO A 147 13.42 11.57 -2.55
N TRP A 148 14.44 11.65 -3.40
CA TRP A 148 15.84 11.72 -2.97
C TRP A 148 16.16 12.99 -2.18
N LEU A 149 15.41 14.07 -2.40
CA LEU A 149 15.61 15.36 -1.73
C LEU A 149 15.16 15.29 -0.26
N ILE A 150 14.11 14.50 0.03
CA ILE A 150 13.66 14.19 1.38
C ILE A 150 14.73 13.39 2.12
N VAL A 151 15.26 12.32 1.49
CA VAL A 151 16.34 11.50 2.07
C VAL A 151 17.58 12.33 2.34
N PHE A 152 17.98 13.20 1.39
CA PHE A 152 19.10 14.12 1.56
C PHE A 152 18.90 15.07 2.74
N GLY A 153 17.70 15.66 2.89
CA GLY A 153 17.38 16.55 3.99
C GLY A 153 17.51 15.88 5.37
N VAL A 154 17.03 14.64 5.50
CA VAL A 154 17.13 13.87 6.75
C VAL A 154 18.59 13.56 7.08
N VAL A 155 19.36 13.09 6.11
CA VAL A 155 20.78 12.76 6.31
C VAL A 155 21.58 14.00 6.73
N MET A 156 21.42 15.10 6.02
CA MET A 156 22.08 16.37 6.36
C MET A 156 21.66 16.89 7.73
N GLY A 157 20.38 16.74 8.10
CA GLY A 157 19.87 17.10 9.42
C GLY A 157 20.55 16.33 10.56
N VAL A 158 20.69 15.01 10.43
CA VAL A 158 21.36 14.16 11.42
C VAL A 158 22.85 14.49 11.51
N VAL A 159 23.52 14.71 10.38
CA VAL A 159 24.94 15.08 10.33
C VAL A 159 25.17 16.42 11.03
N CYS A 160 24.38 17.44 10.70
CA CYS A 160 24.47 18.77 11.34
C CYS A 160 24.19 18.70 12.85
N ALA A 161 23.15 17.96 13.26
CA ALA A 161 22.85 17.76 14.68
C ALA A 161 24.00 17.06 15.42
N GLY A 162 24.61 16.05 14.81
CA GLY A 162 25.80 15.37 15.34
C GLY A 162 26.99 16.32 15.52
N ILE A 163 27.28 17.16 14.52
CA ILE A 163 28.36 18.16 14.59
C ILE A 163 28.10 19.16 15.72
N VAL A 164 26.88 19.70 15.80
CA VAL A 164 26.51 20.67 16.85
C VAL A 164 26.61 20.04 18.23
N ALA A 165 26.12 18.81 18.42
CA ALA A 165 26.22 18.09 19.68
C ALA A 165 27.67 17.85 20.12
N LEU A 166 28.56 17.50 19.17
CA LEU A 166 30.00 17.35 19.45
C LEU A 166 30.64 18.69 19.85
N LEU A 167 30.35 19.78 19.16
CA LEU A 167 30.87 21.10 19.50
C LEU A 167 30.39 21.53 20.90
N VAL A 168 29.10 21.43 21.19
CA VAL A 168 28.55 21.77 22.51
C VAL A 168 29.16 20.91 23.61
N SER A 169 29.31 19.61 23.38
CA SER A 169 29.92 18.69 24.35
C SER A 169 31.39 19.04 24.64
N THR A 170 32.18 19.37 23.61
CA THR A 170 33.59 19.77 23.80
C THR A 170 33.73 21.10 24.53
N PHE A 171 32.85 22.08 24.27
CA PHE A 171 32.83 23.35 25.02
C PHE A 171 32.39 23.18 26.47
N LEU A 172 31.39 22.33 26.74
CA LEU A 172 30.93 22.03 28.10
C LEU A 172 31.98 21.26 28.91
N GLN A 173 32.69 20.31 28.29
CA GLN A 173 33.81 19.60 28.94
C GLN A 173 34.96 20.56 29.29
N LYS A 174 35.33 21.48 28.38
CA LYS A 174 36.36 22.50 28.65
C LYS A 174 35.96 23.47 29.77
N LYS A 175 34.67 23.81 29.89
CA LYS A 175 34.15 24.64 31.01
C LYS A 175 34.13 23.88 32.33
N ARG A 176 33.79 22.58 32.33
CA ARG A 176 33.83 21.73 33.53
C ARG A 176 35.27 21.47 34.01
N ALA A 177 36.23 21.38 33.09
CA ALA A 177 37.66 21.26 33.43
C ALA A 177 38.32 22.55 33.95
N LYS A 178 37.65 23.72 33.88
CA LYS A 178 38.17 25.03 34.32
C LYS A 178 37.53 25.58 35.59
N LYS A 179 36.59 24.88 36.22
CA LYS A 179 36.07 25.25 37.55
C LYS A 179 36.97 24.62 38.63
N PRO A 180 37.62 25.40 39.52
CA PRO A 180 38.12 24.81 40.75
C PRO A 180 36.91 24.37 41.58
N SER A 181 37.02 23.21 42.20
CA SER A 181 36.15 22.72 43.25
C SER A 181 35.90 23.84 44.27
N ALA A 182 34.64 24.28 44.37
CA ALA A 182 34.12 24.77 45.62
C ALA A 182 33.49 23.56 46.30
N ASP A 183 34.07 23.16 47.42
CA ASP A 183 33.63 22.02 48.23
C ASP A 183 32.13 22.09 48.53
N PRO A 184 31.49 20.92 48.61
CA PRO A 184 30.80 20.60 49.84
C PRO A 184 31.44 19.38 50.49
N VAL A 185 31.57 19.53 51.81
CA VAL A 185 31.91 18.57 52.86
C VAL A 185 31.51 17.13 52.54
N ASP A 186 32.43 16.23 52.93
CA ASP A 186 32.37 14.77 53.02
C ASP A 186 30.96 14.16 53.16
N ASP A 187 30.69 13.09 52.41
CA ASP A 187 30.57 11.74 52.96
C ASP A 187 30.23 10.70 51.87
N GLU A 188 30.91 9.55 51.99
CA GLU A 188 30.58 8.20 51.50
C GLU A 188 30.86 7.77 50.04
N ASP A 189 31.82 6.84 49.98
CA ASP A 189 31.84 5.58 49.21
C ASP A 189 31.65 5.59 47.68
N GLY A 190 32.65 5.03 46.99
CA GLY A 190 32.46 4.50 45.65
C GLY A 190 33.65 4.62 44.71
N SER A 191 34.67 3.78 44.92
CA SER A 191 35.46 3.13 43.87
C SER A 191 35.74 3.95 42.60
N GLY A 192 36.78 4.79 42.64
CA GLY A 192 37.35 5.46 41.48
C GLY A 192 38.58 4.70 40.96
N SER A 193 38.40 3.91 39.90
CA SER A 193 39.49 3.31 39.12
C SER A 193 40.45 4.40 38.60
N ILE A 194 41.73 4.31 39.00
CA ILE A 194 42.81 5.11 38.42
C ILE A 194 43.65 4.20 37.53
N VAL A 195 43.41 4.28 36.22
CA VAL A 195 44.32 3.75 35.20
C VAL A 195 45.27 4.88 34.81
N GLY A 196 46.54 4.75 35.19
CA GLY A 196 47.64 5.59 34.73
C GLY A 196 48.75 4.71 34.13
N ASN A 197 49.02 4.91 32.84
CA ASN A 197 50.18 4.32 32.17
C ASN A 197 51.48 4.97 32.67
N GLY A 198 52.44 4.14 33.07
CA GLY A 198 53.86 4.49 33.03
C GLY A 198 54.54 4.70 34.39
N ILE A 199 55.43 3.75 34.71
CA ILE A 199 56.51 3.76 35.72
C ILE A 199 56.04 3.66 37.19
N LEU A 200 56.05 2.43 37.69
CA LEU A 200 55.76 2.02 39.06
C LEU A 200 56.97 2.33 39.97
N CYS A 201 56.86 3.34 40.83
CA CYS A 201 57.69 3.43 42.03
C CYS A 201 56.91 2.78 43.18
N GLU A 202 57.34 1.58 43.57
CA GLU A 202 56.80 0.84 44.71
C GLU A 202 57.17 1.57 46.01
N ARG A 203 56.18 2.18 46.65
CA ARG A 203 56.31 2.75 47.99
C ARG A 203 56.19 1.59 48.98
N ILE A 204 57.34 1.07 49.40
CA ILE A 204 57.47 0.13 50.52
C ILE A 204 56.92 0.83 51.77
N GLY A 205 55.74 0.37 52.21
CA GLY A 205 55.15 0.67 53.51
C GLY A 205 55.11 -0.61 54.33
N ASP A 206 55.72 -0.53 55.51
CA ASP A 206 55.85 -1.56 56.53
C ASP A 206 54.68 -2.53 56.68
N LYS A 207 54.99 -3.83 56.67
CA LYS A 207 54.54 -4.81 57.67
C LYS A 207 55.27 -6.15 57.52
N ASP A 208 56.11 -6.41 58.52
CA ASP A 208 56.25 -7.65 59.28
C ASP A 208 56.28 -9.01 58.53
N GLY A 209 57.49 -9.59 58.52
CA GLY A 209 57.76 -11.00 58.81
C GLY A 209 57.06 -12.08 57.98
N THR A 210 57.78 -12.65 56.99
CA THR A 210 57.77 -14.12 56.82
C THR A 210 58.98 -14.63 56.03
N TYR A 211 59.50 -15.75 56.51
CA TYR A 211 60.74 -16.43 56.15
C TYR A 211 60.60 -17.21 54.82
N ASN A 212 61.52 -17.00 53.87
CA ASN A 212 61.51 -17.69 52.59
C ASN A 212 62.08 -19.11 52.76
N GLN A 213 61.22 -20.13 52.74
CA GLN A 213 61.62 -21.49 52.39
C GLN A 213 61.48 -21.68 50.87
N GLY A 214 62.55 -22.16 50.24
CA GLY A 214 62.47 -22.72 48.89
C GLY A 214 63.40 -22.05 47.89
N PHE A 215 64.65 -22.50 47.85
CA PHE A 215 65.20 -23.21 46.70
C PHE A 215 66.54 -23.81 47.15
N THR A 216 66.47 -25.10 47.49
CA THR A 216 67.62 -26.01 47.49
C THR A 216 67.96 -26.30 46.04
N ASP A 217 69.13 -25.86 45.59
CA ASP A 217 69.86 -26.53 44.52
C ASP A 217 71.23 -26.88 45.09
N ASP A 218 71.31 -28.11 45.58
CA ASP A 218 72.54 -28.85 45.65
C ASP A 218 73.03 -29.04 44.20
N ASP A 219 74.23 -28.59 43.88
CA ASP A 219 75.20 -29.54 43.38
C ASP A 219 76.64 -29.04 43.48
N ARG A 220 77.38 -29.85 44.22
CA ARG A 220 78.75 -29.75 44.63
C ARG A 220 79.57 -30.68 43.75
N PHE A 221 80.42 -30.12 42.90
CA PHE A 221 81.59 -30.79 42.33
C PHE A 221 82.67 -29.70 42.23
N THR A 222 83.84 -29.76 42.87
CA THR A 222 84.70 -30.88 43.26
C THR A 222 85.73 -30.39 44.30
N LYS A 223 86.18 -31.27 45.20
CA LYS A 223 87.54 -31.20 45.74
C LYS A 223 88.08 -32.64 45.88
N LEU A 224 89.08 -32.93 45.03
CA LEU A 224 90.15 -33.94 45.07
C LEU A 224 89.83 -35.31 45.67
#